data_AF-A0A2P0A0Q6-F1
#
_entry.id   AF-A0A2P0A0Q6-F1
#
_cell.length_a   1.000
_cell.length_b   1.000
_cell.length_c   1.000
_cell.angle_alpha   90.00
_cell.angle_beta   90.00
_cell.angle_gamma   90.00
#
_symmetry.space_group_name_H-M   'P 1'
#
loop_
_entity.id
_entity.type
_entity.pdbx_description
1 polymer ?
#
loop_
_entity_poly.entity_id
_entity_poly.type
_entity_poly.pdbx_seq_one_letter_code
_entity_poly.pdbx_strand_id
1 'polypeptide(L)'
;MVQNSSLISSFFLLALLAPICEEILCRGIVPKKIFRGKENLGFVVGTIVFALLHQPSNLPSLLIYGGMSTVLSWTAYKTQRLEMSILLHMIVNGVAFCLLALVVIMSRTLGISV
;
A
#
# COMPACT_ATOMS: atom_id res chain seq x y z
N MET A 1 3.15 15.23 -8.88
CA MET A 1 2.81 14.53 -10.15
C MET A 1 1.31 14.20 -10.30
N VAL A 2 0.48 14.20 -9.25
CA VAL A 2 -0.96 13.86 -9.36
C VAL A 2 -1.91 15.08 -9.51
N GLN A 3 -1.41 16.30 -9.31
CA GLN A 3 -2.23 17.52 -9.23
C GLN A 3 -3.06 17.85 -10.50
N ASN A 4 -2.72 17.28 -11.66
CA ASN A 4 -3.47 17.49 -12.93
C ASN A 4 -4.06 16.20 -13.51
N SER A 5 -4.02 15.09 -12.79
CA SER A 5 -4.55 13.81 -13.28
C SER A 5 -6.04 13.66 -12.98
N SER A 6 -6.77 13.10 -13.94
CA SER A 6 -8.17 12.71 -13.72
C SER A 6 -8.27 11.71 -12.55
N LEU A 7 -9.39 11.73 -11.83
CA LEU A 7 -9.67 10.73 -10.78
C LEU A 7 -9.57 9.30 -11.34
N ILE A 8 -9.93 9.10 -12.60
CA ILE A 8 -9.84 7.80 -13.28
C ILE A 8 -8.37 7.36 -13.35
N SER A 9 -7.46 8.21 -13.84
CA SER A 9 -6.03 7.87 -13.92
C SER A 9 -5.44 7.61 -12.53
N SER A 10 -5.81 8.42 -11.55
CA SER A 10 -5.36 8.25 -10.16
C SER A 10 -5.86 6.95 -9.55
N PHE A 11 -7.06 6.47 -9.90
CA PHE A 11 -7.58 5.18 -9.44
C PHE A 11 -6.68 4.02 -9.90
N PHE A 12 -6.38 3.95 -11.20
CA PHE A 12 -5.53 2.88 -11.73
C PHE A 12 -4.13 2.89 -11.12
N LEU A 13 -3.56 4.07 -10.91
CA LEU A 13 -2.23 4.20 -10.32
C LEU A 13 -2.22 3.87 -8.83
N LEU A 14 -3.07 4.52 -8.03
CA LEU A 14 -3.02 4.47 -6.56
C LEU A 14 -3.74 3.25 -5.98
N ALA A 15 -4.85 2.83 -6.57
CA ALA A 15 -5.64 1.72 -6.03
C ALA A 15 -5.23 0.35 -6.59
N LEU A 16 -4.58 0.30 -7.76
CA LEU A 16 -4.23 -0.95 -8.43
C LEU A 16 -2.72 -1.11 -8.62
N LEU A 17 -2.09 -0.26 -9.44
CA LEU A 17 -0.72 -0.48 -9.89
C LEU A 17 0.29 -0.35 -8.74
N ALA A 18 0.20 0.69 -7.93
CA ALA A 18 1.10 0.90 -6.80
C ALA A 18 1.03 -0.26 -5.79
N PRO A 19 -0.14 -0.69 -5.29
CA PRO A 19 -0.25 -1.87 -4.42
C PRO A 19 0.35 -3.14 -5.01
N ILE A 20 0.15 -3.41 -6.30
CA ILE A 20 0.72 -4.59 -6.97
C ILE A 20 2.25 -4.54 -6.97
N CYS A 21 2.84 -3.41 -7.39
CA CYS A 21 4.29 -3.24 -7.44
C CYS A 21 4.92 -3.33 -6.05
N GLU A 22 4.32 -2.69 -5.05
CA GLU A 22 4.81 -2.67 -3.69
C GLU A 22 4.81 -4.07 -3.06
N GLU A 23 3.75 -4.85 -3.27
CA GLU A 23 3.66 -6.21 -2.76
C GLU A 23 4.63 -7.17 -3.45
N ILE A 24 4.78 -7.07 -4.77
CA ILE A 24 5.78 -7.85 -5.51
C ILE A 24 7.18 -7.59 -4.96
N LEU A 25 7.53 -6.33 -4.69
CA LEU A 25 8.83 -5.98 -4.13
C LEU A 25 8.97 -6.50 -2.68
N CYS A 26 8.05 -6.11 -1.79
CA CYS A 26 8.22 -6.27 -0.35
C CYS A 26 7.89 -7.68 0.15
N ARG A 27 6.99 -8.42 -0.51
CA ARG A 27 6.51 -9.75 -0.09
C ARG A 27 6.83 -10.85 -1.11
N GLY A 28 7.13 -10.48 -2.35
CA GLY A 28 7.67 -11.39 -3.36
C GLY A 28 9.20 -11.43 -3.32
N ILE A 29 9.84 -10.37 -3.79
CA ILE A 29 11.28 -10.33 -4.06
C ILE A 29 12.09 -10.36 -2.78
N VAL A 30 11.81 -9.47 -1.81
CA VAL A 30 12.59 -9.39 -0.57
C VAL A 30 12.63 -10.73 0.17
N PRO A 31 11.49 -11.34 0.58
CA PRO A 31 11.53 -12.59 1.31
C PRO A 31 11.91 -13.80 0.45
N LYS A 32 11.40 -13.94 -0.77
CA LYS A 32 11.53 -15.19 -1.55
C LYS A 32 12.76 -15.22 -2.47
N LYS A 33 13.37 -14.08 -2.79
CA LYS A 33 14.54 -14.01 -3.67
C LYS A 33 15.79 -13.55 -2.92
N ILE A 34 15.73 -12.41 -2.22
CA ILE A 34 16.91 -11.86 -1.51
C ILE A 34 17.21 -12.67 -0.24
N PHE A 35 16.18 -12.97 0.55
CA PHE A 35 16.30 -13.73 1.80
C PHE A 35 15.90 -15.21 1.64
N ARG A 36 16.16 -15.82 0.48
CA ARG A 36 15.85 -17.23 0.23
C ARG A 36 16.55 -18.13 1.25
N GLY A 37 15.80 -19.05 1.86
CA GLY A 37 16.26 -19.90 2.97
C GLY A 37 16.23 -19.22 4.35
N LYS A 38 15.87 -17.94 4.42
CA LYS A 38 15.63 -17.15 5.64
C LYS A 38 14.39 -16.27 5.45
N GLU A 39 13.35 -16.81 4.82
CA GLU A 39 12.15 -16.08 4.40
C GLU A 39 11.49 -15.33 5.56
N ASN A 40 11.50 -15.91 6.77
CA ASN A 40 10.96 -15.28 7.98
C ASN A 40 11.63 -13.93 8.27
N LEU A 41 12.96 -13.88 8.20
CA LEU A 41 13.71 -12.62 8.32
C LEU A 41 13.40 -11.69 7.14
N GLY A 42 13.27 -12.26 5.94
CA GLY A 42 12.87 -11.53 4.75
C GLY A 42 11.51 -10.84 4.87
N PHE A 43 10.51 -11.45 5.50
CA PHE A 43 9.21 -10.81 5.75
C PHE A 43 9.31 -9.68 6.76
N VAL A 44 10.16 -9.81 7.79
CA VAL A 44 10.45 -8.72 8.73
C VAL A 44 11.11 -7.55 8.00
N VAL A 45 12.14 -7.82 7.19
CA VAL A 45 12.83 -6.79 6.39
C VAL A 45 11.88 -6.15 5.39
N GLY A 46 11.08 -6.93 4.66
CA GLY A 46 10.08 -6.42 3.74
C GLY A 46 9.03 -5.52 4.41
N THR A 47 8.66 -5.86 5.65
CA THR A 47 7.75 -5.04 6.47
C THR A 47 8.35 -3.67 6.78
N ILE A 48 9.62 -3.65 7.19
CA ILE A 48 10.37 -2.42 7.51
C ILE A 48 10.59 -1.58 6.24
N VAL A 49 11.04 -2.20 5.14
CA VAL A 49 11.26 -1.53 3.87
C VAL A 49 9.99 -0.84 3.38
N PHE A 50 8.86 -1.54 3.40
CA PHE A 50 7.58 -0.96 3.01
C PHE A 50 7.20 0.26 3.87
N ALA A 51 7.36 0.15 5.19
CA ALA A 51 7.06 1.26 6.10
C ALA A 51 7.98 2.46 5.82
N LEU A 52 9.27 2.23 5.56
CA LEU A 52 10.22 3.29 5.23
C LEU A 52 9.97 3.91 3.85
N LEU A 53 9.54 3.15 2.85
CA LEU A 53 9.19 3.68 1.52
C LEU A 53 8.07 4.72 1.59
N HIS A 54 7.20 4.62 2.60
CA HIS A 54 6.13 5.58 2.86
C HIS A 54 6.59 6.83 3.65
N GLN A 55 7.89 6.94 3.96
CA GLN A 55 8.52 8.11 4.59
C GLN A 55 7.73 8.67 5.79
N PRO A 56 7.44 7.85 6.82
CA PRO A 56 6.70 8.30 7.98
C PRO A 56 7.48 9.40 8.72
N SER A 57 6.80 10.51 8.99
CA SER A 57 7.40 11.70 9.63
C SER A 57 6.96 11.89 11.09
N ASN A 58 6.00 11.09 11.55
CA ASN A 58 5.46 11.14 12.90
C ASN A 58 4.95 9.77 13.35
N LEU A 59 4.72 9.61 14.65
CA LEU A 59 4.27 8.35 15.23
C LEU A 59 2.95 7.83 14.59
N PRO A 60 1.91 8.65 14.35
CA PRO A 60 0.71 8.18 13.66
C PRO A 60 0.98 7.60 12.26
N SER A 61 1.79 8.28 11.43
CA SER A 61 2.14 7.77 10.10
C SER A 61 2.94 6.48 10.16
N LEU A 62 3.85 6.35 11.15
CA LEU A 62 4.60 5.12 11.38
C LEU A 62 3.66 3.96 11.77
N LEU A 63 2.66 4.22 12.62
CA LEU A 63 1.68 3.22 13.02
C LEU A 63 0.77 2.80 11.86
N ILE A 64 0.33 3.74 11.03
CA ILE A 64 -0.50 3.45 9.85
C ILE A 64 0.27 2.59 8.87
N TYR A 65 1.43 3.05 8.40
CA TYR A 65 2.18 2.33 7.37
C TYR A 65 2.86 1.08 7.91
N GLY A 66 3.41 1.13 9.12
CA GLY A 66 3.99 -0.02 9.80
C GLY A 66 2.95 -1.08 10.12
N GLY A 67 1.81 -0.70 10.72
CA GLY A 67 0.73 -1.60 11.06
C GLY A 67 0.09 -2.25 9.82
N MET A 68 -0.20 -1.46 8.79
CA MET A 68 -0.68 -1.97 7.50
C MET A 68 0.32 -2.97 6.91
N SER A 69 1.61 -2.59 6.88
CA SER A 69 2.69 -3.44 6.39
C SER A 69 2.77 -4.78 7.13
N THR A 70 2.61 -4.77 8.45
CA THR A 70 2.57 -5.98 9.28
C THR A 70 1.41 -6.89 8.90
N VAL A 71 0.20 -6.34 8.71
CA VAL A 71 -1.00 -7.13 8.34
C VAL A 71 -0.85 -7.75 6.94
N LEU A 72 -0.32 -6.99 5.98
CA LEU A 72 -0.04 -7.48 4.62
C LEU A 72 1.01 -8.60 4.66
N SER A 73 2.13 -8.37 5.33
CA SER A 73 3.18 -9.39 5.48
C SER A 73 2.67 -10.64 6.20
N TRP A 74 1.83 -10.50 7.22
CA TRP A 74 1.18 -11.62 7.91
C TRP A 74 0.25 -12.40 6.97
N THR A 75 -0.53 -11.70 6.15
CA THR A 75 -1.42 -12.30 5.15
C THR A 75 -0.62 -13.14 4.15
N ALA A 76 0.42 -12.56 3.55
CA ALA A 76 1.32 -13.27 2.64
C ALA A 76 2.01 -14.47 3.32
N TYR A 77 2.47 -14.30 4.57
CA TYR A 77 3.14 -15.34 5.34
C TYR A 77 2.20 -16.48 5.74
N LYS A 78 0.96 -16.20 6.16
CA LYS A 78 0.01 -17.25 6.58
C LYS A 78 -0.60 -17.99 5.40
N THR A 79 -0.95 -17.27 4.34
CA THR A 79 -1.57 -17.87 3.15
C THR A 79 -0.56 -18.53 2.23
N GLN A 80 0.74 -18.18 2.35
CA GLN A 80 1.79 -18.55 1.40
C GLN A 80 1.45 -18.16 -0.06
N ARG A 81 0.60 -17.13 -0.22
CA ARG A 81 0.07 -16.68 -1.51
C ARG A 81 0.23 -15.16 -1.61
N LEU A 82 0.99 -14.71 -2.61
CA LEU A 82 1.27 -13.28 -2.80
C LEU A 82 0.00 -12.53 -3.21
N GLU A 83 -0.84 -13.16 -4.03
CA GLU A 83 -2.09 -12.61 -4.53
C GLU A 83 -3.08 -12.26 -3.41
N MET A 84 -3.05 -12.96 -2.27
CA MET A 84 -3.92 -12.64 -1.13
C MET A 84 -3.52 -11.30 -0.49
N SER A 85 -2.22 -11.04 -0.40
CA SER A 85 -1.69 -9.78 0.10
C SER A 85 -1.94 -8.63 -0.89
N ILE A 86 -1.76 -8.89 -2.20
CA ILE A 86 -2.09 -7.93 -3.26
C ILE A 86 -3.56 -7.52 -3.19
N LEU A 87 -4.48 -8.50 -3.14
CA LEU A 87 -5.91 -8.22 -3.08
C LEU A 87 -6.27 -7.42 -1.83
N LEU A 88 -5.75 -7.80 -0.66
CA LEU A 88 -5.97 -7.06 0.58
C LEU A 88 -5.46 -5.62 0.47
N HIS A 89 -4.26 -5.43 -0.08
CA HIS A 89 -3.66 -4.11 -0.23
C HIS A 89 -4.44 -3.22 -1.20
N MET A 90 -4.90 -3.78 -2.32
CA MET A 90 -5.77 -3.11 -3.29
C MET A 90 -7.13 -2.75 -2.69
N ILE A 91 -7.73 -3.61 -1.84
CA ILE A 91 -8.98 -3.29 -1.15
C ILE A 91 -8.78 -2.10 -0.21
N VAL A 92 -7.72 -2.12 0.61
CA VAL A 92 -7.42 -1.02 1.54
C VAL A 92 -7.18 0.29 0.80
N ASN A 93 -6.36 0.27 -0.26
CA ASN A 93 -6.10 1.46 -1.07
C ASN A 93 -7.34 1.89 -1.86
N GLY A 94 -8.17 0.96 -2.32
CA GLY A 94 -9.43 1.24 -3.00
C GLY A 94 -10.42 1.98 -2.09
N VAL A 95 -10.58 1.54 -0.84
CA VAL A 95 -11.41 2.24 0.14
C VAL A 95 -10.86 3.64 0.43
N ALA A 96 -9.55 3.77 0.66
CA ALA A 96 -8.91 5.07 0.87
C ALA A 96 -9.10 6.01 -0.33
N PHE A 97 -8.97 5.47 -1.55
CA PHE A 97 -9.18 6.22 -2.79
C PHE A 97 -10.64 6.65 -2.95
N CYS A 98 -11.62 5.79 -2.64
CA CYS A 98 -13.04 6.16 -2.69
C CYS A 98 -13.36 7.31 -1.72
N LEU A 99 -12.79 7.29 -0.51
CA LEU A 99 -12.92 8.39 0.45
C LEU A 99 -12.31 9.68 -0.09
N LEU A 100 -11.10 9.60 -0.67
CA LEU A 100 -10.45 10.74 -1.32
C LEU A 100 -11.31 11.29 -2.47
N ALA A 101 -11.83 10.43 -3.35
CA ALA A 101 -12.65 10.82 -4.48
C ALA A 101 -13.95 11.50 -4.00
N LEU A 102 -14.59 10.99 -2.94
CA LEU A 102 -15.76 11.61 -2.33
C LEU A 102 -15.45 13.03 -1.83
N VAL A 103 -14.35 13.20 -1.08
CA VAL A 103 -13.91 14.51 -0.58
C VAL A 103 -13.66 15.48 -1.72
N VAL A 104 -12.97 15.04 -2.78
CA VAL A 104 -12.68 15.86 -3.97
C VAL A 104 -13.96 16.26 -4.68
N ILE A 105 -14.93 15.35 -4.83
CA ILE A 105 -16.22 15.65 -5.47
C ILE A 105 -17.02 16.65 -4.62
N MET A 106 -17.12 16.44 -3.31
CA MET A 106 -17.82 17.36 -2.41
C MET A 106 -17.20 18.75 -2.41
N SER A 107 -15.87 18.84 -2.36
CA SER A 107 -15.10 20.08 -2.48
C SER A 107 -15.46 20.87 -3.73
N ARG A 108 -15.47 20.20 -4.89
CA ARG A 108 -15.85 20.80 -6.19
C ARG A 108 -17.30 21.27 -6.20
N THR A 109 -18.22 20.50 -5.61
CA THR A 109 -19.65 20.84 -5.57
C THR A 109 -19.96 22.00 -4.61
N LEU A 110 -19.26 22.08 -3.48
CA LEU A 110 -19.47 23.11 -2.45
C LEU A 110 -18.63 24.38 -2.69
N GLY A 111 -17.77 24.40 -3.73
CA GLY A 111 -16.88 25.53 -4.01
C GLY A 111 -15.77 25.71 -2.97
N ILE A 112 -15.51 24.69 -2.13
CA ILE A 112 -14.44 24.71 -1.13
C ILE A 112 -13.17 24.22 -1.81
N SER A 113 -12.15 25.05 -1.93
CA SER A 113 -10.84 24.61 -2.46
C SER A 113 -10.19 23.64 -1.46
N VAL A 114 -10.05 22.37 -1.85
CA VAL A 114 -9.28 21.34 -1.14
C VAL A 114 -8.01 21.02 -1.93
#